data_AF-A0A943B7E3-F1
#
_entry.id   AF-A0A943B7E3-F1
#
_cell.length_a   1.000
_cell.length_b   1.000
_cell.length_c   1.000
_cell.angle_alpha   90.00
_cell.angle_beta   90.00
_cell.angle_gamma   90.00
#
_symmetry.space_group_name_H-M   'P 1'
#
loop_
_entity.id
_entity.type
_entity.pdbx_description
1 polymer ?
#
loop_
_entity_poly.entity_id
_entity_poly.type
_entity_poly.pdbx_seq_one_letter_code
_entity_poly.pdbx_strand_id
1 'polypeptide(L)'
;MGGGIAARFVEMYPEYFAAAVLSAPMMEVDTGSVNATLARTIANSMVRLGKGVDYVLGQGPYEEGYYFDTSNTFSKSMFDYAYDIMIKEEMFQKGGASYRWLKQAFALTDDLTFLEENL
;
A
#
# COMPACT_ATOMS: atom_id res chain seq x y z
N MET A 1 1.45 -2.96 0.39
CA MET A 1 1.16 -2.92 1.84
C MET A 1 1.09 -4.29 2.52
N GLY A 2 0.26 -5.24 2.09
CA GLY A 2 0.08 -6.53 2.82
C GLY A 2 1.38 -7.26 3.16
N GLY A 3 2.35 -7.34 2.24
CA GLY A 3 3.65 -7.94 2.51
C GLY A 3 4.48 -7.20 3.58
N GLY A 4 4.37 -5.87 3.69
CA GLY A 4 5.03 -5.10 4.75
C GLY A 4 4.39 -5.32 6.13
N ILE A 5 3.06 -5.48 6.17
CA ILE A 5 2.36 -5.89 7.40
C ILE A 5 2.84 -7.28 7.84
N ALA A 6 2.94 -8.23 6.90
CA ALA A 6 3.45 -9.57 7.17
C ALA A 6 4.91 -9.53 7.66
N ALA A 7 5.77 -8.73 7.04
CA ALA A 7 7.15 -8.52 7.49
C ALA A 7 7.19 -8.06 8.95
N ARG A 8 6.44 -7.00 9.28
CA ARG A 8 6.38 -6.44 10.63
C ARG A 8 5.84 -7.44 11.65
N PHE A 9 4.84 -8.24 11.24
CA PHE A 9 4.28 -9.27 12.12
C PHE A 9 5.32 -10.35 12.45
N VAL A 10 6.02 -10.88 11.44
CA VAL A 10 7.04 -11.91 11.65
C VAL A 10 8.17 -11.38 12.54
N GLU A 11 8.55 -10.13 12.37
CA GLU A 11 9.55 -9.46 13.19
C GLU A 11 9.12 -9.35 14.67
N MET A 12 7.88 -8.93 14.94
CA MET A 12 7.37 -8.82 16.32
C MET A 12 7.10 -10.18 16.96
N TYR A 13 6.87 -11.21 16.16
CA TYR A 13 6.42 -12.54 16.62
C TYR A 13 7.18 -13.67 15.91
N PRO A 14 8.50 -13.79 16.13
CA PRO A 14 9.34 -14.73 15.37
C PRO A 14 8.95 -16.21 15.56
N GLU A 15 8.32 -16.55 16.69
CA GLU A 15 7.92 -17.92 17.02
C GLU A 15 6.62 -18.38 16.32
N TYR A 16 5.89 -17.48 15.65
CA TYR A 16 4.61 -17.83 15.02
C TYR A 16 4.76 -18.65 13.74
N PHE A 17 5.89 -18.53 13.05
CA PHE A 17 6.13 -19.21 11.78
C PHE A 17 7.54 -19.80 11.77
N ALA A 18 7.68 -21.04 11.30
CA ALA A 18 8.99 -21.66 11.13
C ALA A 18 9.83 -20.98 10.02
N ALA A 19 9.17 -20.39 9.02
CA ALA A 19 9.78 -19.62 7.95
C ALA A 19 8.73 -18.73 7.25
N ALA A 20 9.18 -17.67 6.58
CA ALA A 20 8.32 -16.79 5.77
C ALA A 20 8.96 -16.51 4.40
N VAL A 21 8.13 -16.47 3.36
CA VAL A 21 8.53 -16.03 2.01
C VAL A 21 7.68 -14.81 1.65
N LEU A 22 8.32 -13.67 1.45
CA LEU A 22 7.67 -12.42 1.10
C LEU A 22 7.91 -12.10 -0.38
N SER A 23 6.85 -11.92 -1.15
CA SER A 23 6.92 -11.52 -2.55
C SER A 23 6.67 -10.02 -2.68
N ALA A 24 7.74 -9.25 -2.96
CA ALA A 24 7.72 -7.79 -3.09
C ALA A 24 6.99 -7.08 -1.91
N PRO A 25 7.44 -7.29 -0.65
CA PRO A 25 6.87 -6.56 0.48
C PRO A 25 7.14 -5.06 0.31
N MET A 26 6.16 -4.24 0.68
CA MET A 26 6.29 -2.79 0.65
C MET A 26 7.02 -2.34 1.91
N MET A 27 8.34 -2.17 1.80
CA MET A 27 9.22 -1.77 2.92
C MET A 27 9.25 -0.25 3.14
N GLU A 28 8.95 0.53 2.10
CA GLU A 28 8.85 1.99 2.16
C GLU A 28 7.67 2.47 1.29
N VAL A 29 7.17 3.69 1.57
CA VAL A 29 6.16 4.37 0.74
C VAL A 29 6.86 5.17 -0.35
N ASP A 30 6.55 4.87 -1.61
CA ASP A 30 6.95 5.71 -2.73
C ASP A 30 6.11 7.00 -2.78
N THR A 31 6.77 8.14 -2.59
CA THR A 31 6.16 9.49 -2.62
C THR A 31 6.34 10.20 -3.95
N GLY A 32 6.90 9.52 -4.96
CA GLY A 32 7.18 10.09 -6.27
C GLY A 32 8.10 11.30 -6.18
N SER A 33 7.68 12.42 -6.78
CA SER A 33 8.46 13.66 -6.79
C SER A 33 8.35 14.49 -5.51
N VAL A 34 7.47 14.10 -4.57
CA VAL A 34 7.29 14.80 -3.31
C VAL A 34 8.27 14.24 -2.29
N ASN A 35 8.98 15.13 -1.58
CA ASN A 35 9.85 14.72 -0.48
C ASN A 35 9.05 14.00 0.63
N ALA A 36 9.57 12.88 1.15
CA ALA A 36 8.91 12.05 2.16
C ALA A 36 8.51 12.82 3.43
N THR A 37 9.35 13.72 3.95
CA THR A 37 9.05 14.54 5.13
C THR A 37 7.87 15.47 4.88
N LEU A 38 7.79 16.04 3.68
CA LEU A 38 6.66 16.88 3.28
C LEU A 38 5.38 16.05 3.15
N ALA A 39 5.46 14.88 2.50
CA ALA A 39 4.32 13.96 2.38
C ALA A 39 3.79 13.51 3.76
N ARG A 40 4.67 13.19 4.70
CA ARG A 40 4.32 12.87 6.10
C ARG A 40 3.62 14.04 6.79
N THR A 41 4.14 15.25 6.61
CA THR A 41 3.56 16.45 7.22
C THR A 41 2.15 16.72 6.70
N ILE A 42 1.95 16.61 5.38
CA ILE A 42 0.64 16.76 4.74
C ILE A 42 -0.33 15.68 5.25
N ALA A 43 0.08 14.41 5.23
CA ALA A 43 -0.77 13.30 5.67
C ALA A 43 -1.22 13.47 7.14
N ASN A 44 -0.29 13.81 8.03
CA ASN A 44 -0.60 14.07 9.44
C ASN A 44 -1.54 15.25 9.62
N SER A 45 -1.34 16.34 8.87
CA SER A 45 -2.17 17.54 8.94
C SER A 45 -3.59 17.26 8.48
N MET A 46 -3.75 16.59 7.33
CA MET A 46 -5.06 16.25 6.78
C MET A 46 -5.84 15.30 7.69
N VAL A 47 -5.17 14.31 8.29
CA VAL A 47 -5.80 13.44 9.29
C VAL A 47 -6.25 14.24 10.52
N ARG A 48 -5.43 15.18 11.02
CA ARG A 48 -5.78 16.05 12.17
C ARG A 48 -6.95 16.98 11.86
N LEU A 49 -7.09 17.43 10.62
CA LEU A 49 -8.21 18.24 10.15
C LEU A 49 -9.50 17.42 9.88
N GLY A 50 -9.52 16.13 10.22
CA GLY A 50 -10.68 15.25 10.01
C GLY A 50 -10.79 14.69 8.59
N LYS A 51 -9.87 15.04 7.69
CA LYS A 51 -9.84 14.62 6.27
C LYS A 51 -9.12 13.30 6.05
N GLY A 52 -9.09 12.43 7.05
CA GLY A 52 -8.35 11.17 6.96
C GLY A 52 -8.92 10.18 5.94
N VAL A 53 -10.22 10.27 5.64
CA VAL A 53 -10.88 9.42 4.64
C VAL A 53 -10.79 10.00 3.22
N ASP A 54 -10.44 11.28 3.09
CA ASP A 54 -10.26 11.93 1.80
C ASP A 54 -9.04 11.31 1.08
N TYR A 55 -9.12 11.23 -0.25
CA TYR A 55 -8.01 10.80 -1.08
C TYR A 55 -6.81 11.75 -0.96
N VAL A 56 -5.61 11.18 -1.03
CA VAL A 56 -4.37 11.93 -1.19
C VAL A 56 -4.46 12.77 -2.47
N LEU A 57 -3.83 13.95 -2.48
CA LEU A 57 -3.82 14.81 -3.66
C LEU A 57 -3.36 14.04 -4.92
N GLY A 58 -4.14 14.15 -6.00
CA GLY A 58 -3.89 13.44 -7.26
C GLY A 58 -4.37 11.99 -7.29
N GLN A 59 -4.95 11.48 -6.20
CA GLN A 59 -5.61 10.19 -6.12
C GLN A 59 -7.13 10.36 -6.13
N GLY A 60 -7.84 9.30 -6.51
CA GLY A 60 -9.30 9.34 -6.67
C GLY A 60 -9.96 7.99 -6.44
N PRO A 61 -11.29 7.89 -6.67
CA PRO A 61 -12.00 6.63 -6.64
C PRO A 61 -11.51 5.69 -7.76
N TYR A 62 -12.05 4.47 -7.76
CA TYR A 62 -11.83 3.54 -8.86
C TYR A 62 -12.26 4.18 -10.20
N GLU A 63 -11.41 4.03 -11.21
CA GLU A 63 -11.71 4.37 -12.60
C GLU A 63 -11.50 3.13 -13.47
N GLU A 64 -12.38 2.95 -14.46
CA GLU A 64 -12.21 1.90 -15.46
C GLU A 64 -11.02 2.21 -16.38
N GLY A 65 -10.39 1.18 -16.96
CA GLY A 65 -9.23 1.35 -17.85
C GLY A 65 -7.98 0.59 -17.43
N TYR A 66 -8.15 -0.60 -16.83
CA TYR A 66 -7.04 -1.53 -16.64
C TYR A 66 -6.76 -2.27 -17.95
N TYR A 67 -5.53 -2.19 -18.44
CA TYR A 67 -5.10 -2.87 -19.67
C TYR A 67 -4.04 -3.92 -19.33
N PHE A 68 -4.02 -5.01 -20.10
CA PHE A 68 -3.05 -6.09 -19.89
C PHE A 68 -1.61 -5.60 -20.06
N ASP A 69 -1.36 -4.75 -21.05
CA ASP A 69 -0.03 -4.26 -21.41
C ASP A 69 0.60 -3.36 -20.32
N THR A 70 -0.22 -2.77 -19.46
CA THR A 70 0.22 -1.95 -18.32
C THR A 70 0.06 -2.67 -16.98
N SER A 71 -0.31 -3.95 -17.01
CA SER A 71 -0.54 -4.75 -15.80
C SER A 71 0.75 -5.37 -15.27
N ASN A 72 0.72 -5.76 -14.00
CA ASN A 72 1.85 -6.42 -13.32
C ASN A 72 1.86 -7.95 -13.52
N THR A 73 1.12 -8.48 -14.50
CA THR A 73 1.09 -9.92 -14.79
C THR A 73 1.49 -10.19 -16.24
N PHE A 74 2.25 -11.26 -16.44
CA PHE A 74 2.65 -11.73 -17.77
C PHE A 74 1.65 -12.71 -18.39
N SER A 75 0.60 -13.09 -17.64
CA SER A 75 -0.41 -14.05 -18.10
C SER A 75 -1.73 -13.35 -18.38
N LYS A 76 -2.12 -13.33 -19.66
CA LYS A 76 -3.38 -12.73 -20.11
C LYS A 76 -4.60 -13.40 -19.46
N SER A 77 -4.58 -14.72 -19.31
CA SER A 77 -5.69 -15.45 -18.67
C SER A 77 -5.84 -15.10 -17.19
N MET A 78 -4.73 -14.91 -16.45
CA MET A 78 -4.81 -14.44 -15.06
C MET A 78 -5.29 -13.01 -14.96
N PHE A 79 -4.85 -12.13 -15.87
CA PHE A 79 -5.34 -10.77 -15.94
C PHE A 79 -6.85 -10.75 -16.17
N ASP A 80 -7.34 -11.45 -17.18
CA ASP A 80 -8.76 -11.46 -17.55
C ASP A 80 -9.63 -12.02 -16.41
N TYR A 81 -9.18 -13.09 -15.74
CA TYR A 81 -9.86 -13.65 -14.57
C TYR A 81 -9.96 -12.66 -13.41
N ALA A 82 -8.84 -12.04 -13.02
CA ALA A 82 -8.82 -11.10 -11.91
C ALA A 82 -9.61 -9.82 -12.23
N TYR A 83 -9.54 -9.34 -13.48
CA TYR A 83 -10.29 -8.19 -13.94
C TYR A 83 -11.80 -8.47 -13.95
N ASP A 84 -12.22 -9.63 -14.45
CA ASP A 84 -13.62 -10.06 -14.46
C ASP A 84 -14.23 -10.12 -13.05
N ILE A 85 -13.48 -10.61 -12.07
CA ILE A 85 -13.90 -10.57 -10.65
C ILE A 85 -14.04 -9.13 -10.16
N MET A 86 -13.07 -8.26 -10.48
CA MET A 86 -13.06 -6.87 -10.01
C MET A 86 -14.22 -6.05 -10.57
N ILE A 87 -14.59 -6.25 -11.83
CA ILE A 87 -15.69 -5.50 -12.47
C ILE A 87 -17.07 -6.00 -12.00
N LYS A 88 -17.20 -7.29 -11.66
CA LYS A 88 -18.47 -7.89 -11.21
C LYS A 88 -18.85 -7.50 -9.78
N GLU A 89 -17.85 -7.28 -8.93
CA GLU A 89 -18.03 -7.05 -7.51
C GLU A 89 -17.42 -5.71 -7.09
N GLU A 90 -18.27 -4.72 -6.83
CA GLU A 90 -17.86 -3.35 -6.44
C GLU A 90 -16.93 -3.35 -5.21
N MET A 91 -17.10 -4.30 -4.29
CA MET A 91 -16.24 -4.44 -3.11
C MET A 91 -14.75 -4.72 -3.42
N PHE A 92 -14.43 -5.20 -4.63
CA PHE A 92 -13.05 -5.47 -5.05
C PHE A 92 -12.44 -4.32 -5.86
N GLN A 93 -13.22 -3.30 -6.20
CA GLN A 93 -12.75 -2.10 -6.86
C GLN A 93 -11.94 -1.26 -5.88
N LYS A 94 -10.70 -0.93 -6.27
CA LYS A 94 -9.77 -0.19 -5.43
C LYS A 94 -9.59 1.21 -6.00
N GLY A 95 -9.85 2.22 -5.19
CA GLY A 95 -9.41 3.59 -5.44
C GLY A 95 -7.98 3.83 -4.98
N GLY A 96 -7.53 5.07 -5.09
CA GLY A 96 -6.25 5.53 -4.60
C GLY A 96 -6.18 5.61 -3.07
N ALA A 97 -5.00 5.96 -2.56
CA ALA A 97 -4.77 6.06 -1.13
C ALA A 97 -5.54 7.22 -0.47
N SER A 98 -6.05 7.00 0.75
CA SER A 98 -6.54 8.07 1.62
C SER A 98 -5.42 8.65 2.49
N TYR A 99 -5.61 9.86 3.04
CA TYR A 99 -4.61 10.46 3.93
C TYR A 99 -4.36 9.62 5.20
N ARG A 100 -5.38 8.94 5.72
CA ARG A 100 -5.21 8.01 6.85
C ARG A 100 -4.43 6.77 6.43
N TRP A 101 -4.70 6.22 5.25
CA TRP A 101 -3.90 5.12 4.70
C TRP A 101 -2.42 5.53 4.59
N LEU A 102 -2.15 6.70 4.00
CA LEU A 102 -0.79 7.20 3.81
C LEU A 102 -0.06 7.40 5.15
N LYS A 103 -0.74 7.99 6.14
CA LYS A 103 -0.19 8.15 7.48
C LYS A 103 0.17 6.80 8.13
N GLN A 104 -0.69 5.79 8.02
CA GLN A 104 -0.44 4.47 8.60
C GLN A 104 0.64 3.70 7.85
N ALA A 105 0.69 3.85 6.52
CA ALA A 105 1.75 3.27 5.71
C ALA A 105 3.11 3.81 6.15
N PHE A 106 3.25 5.12 6.32
CA PHE A 106 4.48 5.73 6.86
C PHE A 106 4.86 5.21 8.23
N ALA A 107 3.91 5.14 9.17
CA ALA A 107 4.18 4.64 10.51
C ALA A 107 4.70 3.19 10.50
N LEU A 108 4.09 2.35 9.66
CA LEU A 108 4.52 0.95 9.52
C LEU A 108 5.90 0.83 8.88
N THR A 109 6.19 1.61 7.84
CA THR A 109 7.49 1.55 7.16
C THR A 109 8.61 2.12 8.01
N ASP A 110 8.34 3.14 8.84
CA ASP A 110 9.32 3.68 9.78
C ASP A 110 9.71 2.64 10.84
N ASP A 111 8.71 1.90 11.35
CA ASP A 111 8.94 0.83 12.33
C ASP A 111 9.79 -0.31 11.73
N LEU A 112 9.62 -0.60 10.44
CA LEU A 112 10.38 -1.63 9.72
C LEU A 112 11.83 -1.19 9.48
N THR A 113 12.05 0.02 8.96
CA THR A 113 13.40 0.49 8.61
C THR A 113 14.23 0.85 9.83
N PHE A 114 13.60 1.32 10.92
CA PHE A 114 14.32 1.63 12.16
C PHE A 114 15.07 0.42 12.71
N LEU A 115 14.52 -0.79 12.60
CA LEU A 115 15.16 -2.00 13.12
C LEU A 115 16.27 -2.49 12.19
N GLU A 116 16.15 -2.31 10.88
CA GLU A 116 17.23 -2.60 9.93
C GLU A 116 18.48 -1.74 10.18
N GLU A 117 18.31 -0.46 10.53
CA GLU A 117 19.43 0.46 10.80
C GLU A 117 20.12 0.25 12.16
N ASN A 118 19.53 -0.54 13.06
CA ASN A 118 20.01 -0.76 14.43
C ASN A 118 20.38 -2.23 14.74
N LEU A 119 20.46 -3.08 13.71
CA LEU A 119 21.02 -4.44 13.74
C LEU A 119 22.50 -4.45 13.34
#